data_AF-A0A447QKT9-F1
#
_entry.id   AF-A0A447QKT9-F1
#
_cell.length_a   1.000
_cell.length_b   1.000
_cell.length_c   1.000
_cell.angle_alpha   90.00
_cell.angle_beta   90.00
_cell.angle_gamma   90.00
#
_symmetry.space_group_name_H-M   'P 1'
#
loop_
_entity.id
_entity.type
_entity.pdbx_description
1 polymer ?
#
loop_
_entity_poly.entity_id
_entity_poly.type
_entity_poly.pdbx_seq_one_letter_code
_entity_poly.pdbx_strand_id
1 'polypeptide(L)'
;MAAQQDGRGLILPAENEGEVGLLPKEGTRVATHLLAVCAFLLGQGELSLAQPPAAPPNANRGDLQDIIGQEQAKRALEIAAAGGHNLLLLGPPGTGKTMLASRLPGLLPPLTDQEALESVAVASLQHQPAGRLPWRQRPFRAPHHSASMAALVGGGCNVWE
;
A
#
# COMPACT_ATOMS: atom_id res chain seq x y z
N MET A 1 -5.02 14.55 -1.80
CA MET A 1 -4.78 15.23 -0.51
C MET A 1 -5.05 16.74 -0.56
N ALA A 2 -4.51 17.51 -1.50
CA ALA A 2 -4.71 18.98 -1.57
C ALA A 2 -6.20 19.41 -1.63
N ALA A 3 -7.00 18.81 -2.51
CA ALA A 3 -8.43 19.13 -2.62
C ALA A 3 -9.22 18.87 -1.31
N GLN A 4 -8.80 17.89 -0.51
CA GLN A 4 -9.42 17.57 0.77
C GLN A 4 -9.11 18.63 1.83
N GLN A 5 -7.85 19.08 1.91
CA GLN A 5 -7.39 20.12 2.82
C GLN A 5 -8.11 21.45 2.55
N ASP A 6 -8.42 21.73 1.28
CA ASP A 6 -9.15 22.92 0.85
C ASP A 6 -10.68 22.80 0.94
N GLY A 7 -11.21 21.70 1.49
CA GLY A 7 -12.65 21.50 1.64
C GLY A 7 -13.42 21.30 0.32
N ARG A 8 -12.75 21.02 -0.79
CA ARG A 8 -13.37 20.88 -2.12
C ARG A 8 -13.92 19.47 -2.34
N GLY A 9 -14.97 19.39 -3.16
CA GLY A 9 -15.50 18.12 -3.66
C GLY A 9 -14.63 17.56 -4.79
N LEU A 10 -14.59 16.23 -4.91
CA LEU A 10 -13.76 15.52 -5.89
C LEU A 10 -14.67 14.74 -6.86
N ILE A 11 -14.44 14.90 -8.16
CA ILE A 11 -15.12 14.16 -9.23
C ILE A 11 -14.06 13.48 -10.07
N LEU A 12 -14.19 12.18 -10.29
CA LEU A 12 -13.19 11.36 -10.97
C LEU A 12 -13.82 10.42 -12.00
N PRO A 13 -13.03 9.90 -12.95
CA PRO A 13 -13.48 8.84 -13.84
C PRO A 13 -13.92 7.59 -13.05
N ALA A 14 -15.00 6.94 -13.48
CA ALA A 14 -15.46 5.68 -12.89
C ALA A 14 -14.38 4.57 -12.92
N GLU A 15 -13.48 4.61 -13.90
CA GLU A 15 -12.35 3.69 -14.03
C GLU A 15 -11.37 3.77 -12.84
N ASN A 16 -11.29 4.92 -12.17
CA ASN A 16 -10.42 5.15 -11.02
C ASN A 16 -11.12 4.90 -9.68
N GLU A 17 -12.36 4.41 -9.67
CA GLU A 17 -13.14 4.22 -8.44
C GLU A 17 -12.40 3.36 -7.41
N GLY A 18 -11.71 2.30 -7.84
CA GLY A 18 -10.93 1.43 -6.95
C GLY A 18 -9.75 2.09 -6.24
N GLU A 19 -9.21 3.19 -6.77
CA GLU A 19 -8.14 3.98 -6.14
C GLU A 19 -8.70 5.06 -5.21
N VAL A 20 -9.98 5.39 -5.37
CA VAL A 20 -10.58 6.64 -4.88
C VAL A 20 -11.60 6.37 -3.78
N GLY A 21 -12.27 5.22 -3.81
CA GLY A 21 -13.02 4.71 -2.66
C GLY A 21 -12.16 4.57 -1.40
N LEU A 22 -10.84 4.65 -1.57
CA LEU A 22 -9.83 4.72 -0.53
C LEU A 22 -9.78 6.06 0.22
N LEU A 23 -10.39 7.12 -0.32
CA LEU A 23 -10.34 8.46 0.27
C LEU A 23 -11.36 8.62 1.41
N PRO A 24 -10.97 9.25 2.53
CA PRO A 24 -11.77 9.32 3.76
C PRO A 24 -12.96 10.30 3.73
N LYS A 25 -13.47 10.72 2.56
CA LYS A 25 -14.60 11.66 2.47
C LYS A 25 -15.85 11.04 1.86
N GLU A 26 -16.93 11.13 2.63
CA GLU A 26 -18.30 11.22 2.15
C GLU A 26 -18.39 12.33 1.09
N GLY A 27 -18.72 11.97 -0.15
CA GLY A 27 -18.95 12.95 -1.22
C GLY A 27 -17.96 12.93 -2.39
N THR A 28 -17.03 11.97 -2.44
CA THR A 28 -16.28 11.72 -3.70
C THR A 28 -17.21 11.09 -4.71
N ARG A 29 -17.32 11.70 -5.89
CA ARG A 29 -18.24 11.29 -6.95
C ARG A 29 -17.48 10.71 -8.14
N VAL A 30 -18.10 9.77 -8.82
CA VAL A 30 -17.59 9.16 -10.04
C VAL A 30 -18.45 9.54 -11.23
N ALA A 31 -17.81 9.77 -12.37
CA ALA A 31 -18.46 10.05 -13.64
C ALA A 31 -17.87 9.15 -14.73
N THR A 32 -18.73 8.62 -15.59
CA THR A 32 -18.29 7.84 -16.77
C THR A 32 -17.85 8.75 -17.92
N HIS A 33 -18.47 9.93 -18.04
CA HIS A 33 -18.18 10.90 -19.11
C HIS A 33 -18.32 12.35 -18.63
N LEU A 34 -17.65 13.28 -19.33
CA LEU A 34 -17.65 14.70 -19.00
C LEU A 34 -19.06 15.33 -18.99
N LEU A 35 -19.95 14.87 -19.87
CA LEU A 35 -21.35 15.31 -19.92
C LEU A 35 -22.09 15.08 -18.59
N ALA A 36 -21.81 13.98 -17.90
CA ALA A 36 -22.39 13.70 -16.58
C ALA A 36 -21.90 14.70 -15.53
N VAL A 37 -20.64 15.13 -15.62
CA VAL A 37 -20.08 16.18 -14.76
C VAL A 37 -20.76 17.52 -15.02
N CYS A 38 -20.96 17.88 -16.30
CA CYS A 38 -21.68 19.11 -16.66
C CYS A 38 -23.13 19.10 -16.15
N ALA A 39 -23.86 18.00 -16.35
CA ALA A 39 -25.24 17.87 -15.87
C ALA A 39 -25.33 17.99 -14.34
N PHE A 40 -24.37 17.39 -13.62
CA PHE A 40 -24.27 17.52 -12.18
C PHE A 40 -24.00 18.94 -11.70
N LEU A 41 -23.06 19.65 -12.33
CA LEU A 41 -22.77 21.06 -12.00
C LEU A 41 -23.94 22.00 -12.31
N LEU A 42 -24.78 21.64 -13.28
CA LEU A 42 -26.00 22.38 -13.64
C LEU A 42 -27.21 22.00 -12.77
N GLY A 43 -27.08 21.05 -11.84
CA GLY A 43 -28.19 20.56 -11.00
C GLY A 43 -29.22 19.72 -11.76
N GLN A 44 -28.86 19.20 -12.93
CA GLN A 44 -29.74 18.44 -13.83
C GLN A 44 -29.49 16.92 -13.77
N GLY A 45 -28.61 16.46 -12.88
CA GLY A 45 -28.32 15.05 -12.68
C GLY A 45 -27.52 14.80 -11.41
N GLU A 46 -27.54 13.57 -10.92
CA GLU A 46 -26.73 13.13 -9.78
C GLU A 46 -25.57 12.25 -10.26
N LEU A 47 -24.43 12.34 -9.56
CA LEU A 47 -23.30 11.44 -9.76
C LEU A 47 -23.27 10.42 -8.62
N SER A 48 -22.93 9.19 -8.96
CA SER A 48 -22.72 8.13 -7.98
C SER A 48 -21.57 8.45 -7.05
N LEU A 49 -21.70 8.06 -5.79
CA LEU A 49 -20.62 8.10 -4.82
C LEU A 49 -19.63 6.96 -5.09
N ALA A 50 -18.33 7.27 -5.01
CA ALA A 50 -17.29 6.26 -5.09
C ALA A 50 -17.42 5.28 -3.90
N GLN A 51 -17.41 3.99 -4.18
CA GLN A 51 -17.43 2.98 -3.12
C GLN A 51 -16.02 2.56 -2.71
N PRO A 52 -15.75 2.39 -1.40
CA PRO A 52 -14.48 1.80 -0.96
C PRO A 52 -14.34 0.40 -1.54
N PRO A 53 -13.17 0.04 -2.11
CA PRO A 53 -12.91 -1.33 -2.48
C PRO A 53 -13.06 -2.22 -1.25
N ALA A 54 -13.66 -3.39 -1.46
CA ALA A 54 -13.78 -4.39 -0.41
C ALA A 54 -12.40 -4.66 0.20
N ALA A 55 -12.33 -4.72 1.54
CA ALA A 55 -11.11 -5.09 2.23
C ALA A 55 -10.59 -6.39 1.59
N PRO A 56 -9.37 -6.40 1.02
CA PRO A 56 -8.87 -7.60 0.41
C PRO A 56 -8.79 -8.68 1.49
N PRO A 57 -9.13 -9.94 1.18
CA PRO A 57 -8.93 -11.03 2.12
C PRO A 57 -7.48 -11.00 2.58
N ASN A 58 -7.23 -11.25 3.87
CA ASN A 58 -5.89 -11.33 4.44
C ASN A 58 -5.03 -12.18 3.50
N ALA A 59 -4.17 -11.53 2.72
CA ALA A 59 -3.28 -12.22 1.81
C ALA A 59 -2.40 -13.11 2.69
N ASN A 60 -2.61 -14.42 2.65
CA ASN A 60 -1.92 -15.36 3.51
C ASN A 60 -0.41 -15.26 3.21
N ARG A 61 0.35 -14.53 4.06
CA ARG A 61 1.79 -14.33 3.90
C ARG A 61 2.62 -15.43 4.56
N GLY A 62 1.97 -16.56 4.91
CA GLY A 62 2.56 -17.68 5.65
C GLY A 62 2.62 -17.40 7.15
N ASP A 63 2.67 -18.46 7.95
CA ASP A 63 2.75 -18.36 9.40
C ASP A 63 4.22 -18.44 9.85
N LEU A 64 4.53 -17.82 11.00
CA LEU A 64 5.77 -18.06 11.72
C LEU A 64 5.87 -19.53 12.20
N GLN A 65 4.73 -20.17 12.45
CA GLN A 65 4.64 -21.57 12.83
C GLN A 65 5.21 -22.52 11.76
N ASP A 66 5.21 -22.11 10.49
CA ASP A 66 5.80 -22.89 9.39
C ASP A 66 7.34 -22.95 9.46
N ILE A 67 7.97 -22.11 10.28
CA ILE A 67 9.42 -22.03 10.40
C ILE A 67 9.89 -23.00 11.49
N ILE A 68 10.57 -24.06 11.08
CA ILE A 68 11.14 -25.04 12.00
C ILE A 68 12.39 -24.45 12.67
N GLY A 69 12.37 -24.37 14.00
CA GLY A 69 13.46 -23.80 14.81
C GLY A 69 13.62 -22.29 14.68
N GLN A 70 14.83 -21.79 14.92
CA GLN A 70 15.19 -20.36 14.89
C GLN A 70 14.40 -19.46 15.85
N GLU A 71 14.16 -19.94 17.08
CA GLU A 71 13.39 -19.22 18.11
C GLU A 71 13.89 -17.80 18.38
N GLN A 72 15.22 -17.59 18.39
CA GLN A 72 15.80 -16.26 18.56
C GLN A 72 15.45 -15.31 17.40
N ALA A 73 15.39 -15.82 16.16
CA ALA A 73 15.04 -15.02 14.99
C ALA A 73 13.54 -14.71 14.93
N LYS A 74 12.68 -15.68 15.29
CA LYS A 74 11.23 -15.46 15.42
C LYS A 74 10.93 -14.38 16.46
N ARG A 75 11.54 -14.49 17.64
CA ARG A 75 11.39 -13.49 18.71
C ARG A 75 11.89 -12.11 18.28
N ALA A 76 13.03 -12.03 17.59
CA ALA A 76 13.53 -10.77 17.06
C ALA A 76 12.55 -10.15 16.04
N LEU A 77 11.92 -10.98 15.21
CA LEU A 77 10.91 -10.55 14.24
C LEU A 77 9.66 -9.98 14.93
N GLU A 78 9.18 -10.64 15.98
CA GLU A 78 8.04 -10.18 16.79
C GLU A 78 8.35 -8.85 17.49
N ILE A 79 9.52 -8.73 18.11
CA ILE A 79 9.96 -7.49 18.76
C ILE A 79 10.05 -6.36 17.72
N ALA A 80 10.63 -6.63 16.54
CA ALA A 80 10.72 -5.65 15.48
C ALA A 80 9.34 -5.24 14.94
N ALA A 81 8.42 -6.19 14.79
CA ALA A 81 7.06 -5.92 14.34
C ALA A 81 6.26 -5.10 15.36
N ALA A 82 6.38 -5.42 16.65
CA ALA A 82 5.71 -4.69 17.72
C ALA A 82 6.29 -3.28 17.94
N GLY A 83 7.61 -3.14 17.83
CA GLY A 83 8.32 -1.87 18.07
C GLY A 83 8.51 -0.99 16.83
N GLY A 84 8.15 -1.46 15.63
CA GLY A 84 8.43 -0.75 14.38
C GLY A 84 9.94 -0.60 14.10
N HIS A 85 10.74 -1.60 14.47
CA HIS A 85 12.19 -1.55 14.32
C HIS A 85 12.67 -2.11 12.98
N ASN A 86 13.80 -1.57 12.50
CA ASN A 86 14.52 -2.14 11.37
C ASN A 86 15.22 -3.44 11.79
N LEU A 87 15.22 -4.43 10.90
CA LEU A 87 15.82 -5.74 11.15
C LEU A 87 16.83 -6.11 10.06
N LEU A 88 18.02 -6.56 10.47
CA LEU A 88 19.04 -7.12 9.58
C LEU A 88 19.24 -8.60 9.91
N LEU A 89 18.97 -9.48 8.93
CA LEU A 89 19.16 -10.93 9.08
C LEU A 89 20.51 -11.35 8.50
N LEU A 90 21.41 -11.83 9.36
CA LEU A 90 22.75 -12.30 8.99
C LEU A 90 22.85 -13.83 9.15
N GLY A 91 23.55 -14.50 8.23
CA GLY A 91 23.87 -15.93 8.37
C GLY A 91 24.20 -16.63 7.04
N PRO A 92 24.66 -17.89 7.08
CA PRO A 92 24.99 -18.70 5.90
C PRO A 92 23.84 -18.81 4.88
N PRO A 93 24.11 -19.00 3.57
CA PRO A 93 23.05 -19.27 2.59
C PRO A 93 22.23 -20.51 2.99
N GLY A 94 20.93 -20.52 2.65
CA GLY A 94 20.05 -21.66 2.95
C GLY A 94 19.43 -21.69 4.35
N THR A 95 19.77 -20.77 5.25
CA THR A 95 19.22 -20.72 6.64
C THR A 95 17.82 -20.12 6.76
N GLY A 96 17.05 -19.99 5.67
CA GLY A 96 15.67 -19.49 5.74
C GLY A 96 15.51 -17.99 6.05
N LYS A 97 16.54 -17.15 5.89
CA LYS A 97 16.43 -15.68 6.10
C LYS A 97 15.31 -15.04 5.27
N THR A 98 15.22 -15.39 3.99
CA THR A 98 14.16 -14.90 3.10
C THR A 98 12.78 -15.40 3.55
N MET A 99 12.73 -16.63 4.08
CA MET A 99 11.50 -17.21 4.62
C MET A 99 11.05 -16.39 5.84
N LEU A 100 11.94 -16.10 6.80
CA LEU A 100 11.65 -15.21 7.93
C LEU A 100 11.21 -13.82 7.49
N ALA A 101 11.96 -13.17 6.60
CA ALA A 101 11.65 -11.82 6.11
C ALA A 101 10.27 -11.72 5.44
N SER A 102 9.87 -12.76 4.69
CA SER A 102 8.57 -12.77 4.00
C SER A 102 7.36 -12.84 4.95
N ARG A 103 7.53 -13.29 6.20
CA ARG A 103 6.46 -13.35 7.21
C ARG A 103 6.28 -12.04 7.98
N LEU A 104 7.28 -11.16 8.01
CA LEU A 104 7.22 -9.89 8.74
C LEU A 104 5.95 -9.07 8.42
N PRO A 105 5.55 -8.87 7.15
CA PRO A 105 4.35 -8.08 6.85
C PRO A 105 3.05 -8.71 7.35
N GLY A 106 3.02 -10.01 7.65
CA GLY A 106 1.88 -10.70 8.26
C GLY A 106 1.77 -10.48 9.77
N LEU A 107 2.84 -10.07 10.44
CA LEU A 107 2.86 -9.76 11.88
C LEU A 107 2.53 -8.29 12.17
N LEU A 108 2.74 -7.43 11.18
CA LEU A 108 2.49 -6.01 11.30
C LEU A 108 0.98 -5.73 11.26
N PRO A 109 0.49 -4.74 12.04
CA PRO A 109 -0.89 -4.31 11.91
C PRO A 109 -1.16 -3.78 10.49
N PRO A 110 -2.41 -3.88 10.01
CA PRO A 110 -2.80 -3.30 8.73
C PRO A 110 -2.42 -1.82 8.68
N LEU A 111 -2.12 -1.32 7.47
CA LEU A 111 -1.84 0.10 7.29
C LEU A 111 -3.08 0.92 7.69
N THR A 112 -2.83 2.09 8.26
CA THR A 112 -3.84 3.14 8.37
C THR A 112 -4.27 3.62 6.98
N ASP A 113 -5.41 4.31 6.87
CA ASP A 113 -5.88 4.83 5.57
C ASP A 113 -4.87 5.80 4.93
N GLN A 114 -4.19 6.59 5.76
CA GLN A 114 -3.16 7.50 5.31
C GLN A 114 -1.94 6.74 4.76
N GLU A 115 -1.37 5.81 5.54
CA GLU A 115 -0.22 5.01 5.08
C GLU A 115 -0.58 4.17 3.84
N ALA A 116 -1.80 3.66 3.77
CA ALA A 116 -2.29 2.89 2.63
C ALA A 116 -2.38 3.77 1.38
N LEU A 117 -2.91 4.99 1.49
CA LEU A 117 -2.97 5.95 0.37
C LEU A 117 -1.58 6.32 -0.14
N GLU A 118 -0.62 6.56 0.76
CA GLU A 118 0.77 6.81 0.40
C GLU A 118 1.40 5.60 -0.32
N SER A 119 1.20 4.39 0.21
CA SER A 119 1.68 3.15 -0.42
C SER A 119 1.07 2.94 -1.81
N VAL A 120 -0.23 3.22 -1.97
CA VAL A 120 -0.94 3.13 -3.25
C VAL A 120 -0.41 4.16 -4.24
N ALA A 121 -0.14 5.39 -3.81
CA ALA A 121 0.42 6.43 -4.66
C ALA A 121 1.82 6.06 -5.18
N VAL A 122 2.65 5.40 -4.37
CA VAL A 122 3.95 4.88 -4.83
C VAL A 122 3.76 3.68 -5.77
N ALA A 123 2.78 2.82 -5.49
CA ALA A 123 2.50 1.64 -6.32
C ALA A 123 1.89 2.00 -7.68
N SER A 124 1.10 3.07 -7.79
CA SER A 124 0.51 3.53 -9.05
C SER A 124 1.55 4.09 -10.05
N LEU A 125 2.72 4.51 -9.56
CA LEU A 125 3.87 4.85 -10.42
C LEU A 125 4.46 3.62 -11.11
N GLN A 126 4.27 2.44 -10.52
CA GLN A 126 4.59 1.19 -11.17
C GLN A 126 3.40 0.87 -12.07
N HIS A 127 3.63 0.47 -13.32
CA HIS A 127 2.57 0.16 -14.30
C HIS A 127 1.80 -1.13 -13.93
N GLN A 128 1.39 -1.27 -12.66
CA GLN A 128 0.51 -2.33 -12.21
C GLN A 128 -0.91 -2.02 -12.69
N PRO A 129 -1.62 -3.00 -13.27
CA PRO A 129 -2.95 -2.79 -13.81
C PRO A 129 -3.89 -2.28 -12.71
N ALA A 130 -4.68 -1.26 -13.05
CA ALA A 130 -5.75 -0.74 -12.21
C ALA A 130 -6.67 -1.90 -11.77
N GLY A 131 -6.92 -2.01 -10.46
CA GLY A 131 -7.87 -2.98 -9.90
C GLY A 131 -7.31 -3.96 -8.86
N ARG A 132 -6.02 -3.93 -8.53
CA ARG A 132 -5.42 -4.79 -7.47
C ARG A 132 -4.38 -4.10 -6.59
N LEU A 133 -4.54 -2.80 -6.36
CA LEU A 133 -3.68 -2.10 -5.42
C LEU A 133 -3.98 -2.62 -4.00
N PRO A 134 -2.97 -3.06 -3.24
CA PRO A 134 -3.18 -3.78 -2.00
C PRO A 134 -3.59 -2.80 -0.88
N TRP A 135 -4.89 -2.58 -0.71
CA TRP A 135 -5.42 -1.65 0.31
C TRP A 135 -5.19 -2.17 1.73
N ARG A 136 -4.70 -1.28 2.61
CA ARG A 136 -4.32 -1.56 4.00
C ARG A 136 -3.31 -2.70 4.21
N GLN A 137 -2.68 -3.21 3.15
CA GLN A 137 -1.70 -4.29 3.27
C GLN A 137 -0.28 -3.74 3.35
N ARG A 138 0.53 -4.31 4.24
CA ARG A 138 1.95 -3.98 4.36
C ARG A 138 2.70 -4.45 3.10
N PRO A 139 3.41 -3.55 2.37
CA PRO A 139 4.16 -3.92 1.19
C PRO A 139 5.35 -4.81 1.57
N PHE A 140 5.70 -5.75 0.68
CA PHE A 140 6.91 -6.55 0.77
C PHE A 140 7.61 -6.52 -0.59
N ARG A 141 8.92 -6.30 -0.58
CA ARG A 141 9.74 -6.36 -1.81
C ARG A 141 10.84 -7.39 -1.64
N ALA A 142 10.93 -8.28 -2.62
CA ALA A 142 12.07 -9.16 -2.83
C ALA A 142 12.87 -8.58 -4.01
N PRO A 143 13.89 -7.74 -3.76
CA PRO A 143 14.68 -7.15 -4.83
C PRO A 143 15.38 -8.23 -5.66
N HIS A 144 15.44 -8.02 -6.97
CA HIS A 144 16.20 -8.89 -7.85
C HIS A 144 17.70 -8.76 -7.53
N HIS A 145 18.49 -9.80 -7.80
CA HIS A 145 19.93 -9.82 -7.51
C HIS A 145 20.74 -8.76 -8.29
N SER A 146 20.13 -8.12 -9.29
CA SER A 146 20.69 -6.99 -10.05
C SER A 146 20.30 -5.61 -9.49
N ALA A 147 19.56 -5.54 -8.37
CA ALA A 147 19.20 -4.29 -7.74
C ALA A 147 20.44 -3.59 -7.17
N SER A 148 20.61 -2.31 -7.51
CA SER A 148 21.72 -1.51 -6.97
C SER A 148 21.51 -1.18 -5.48
N MET A 149 22.58 -0.84 -4.78
CA MET A 149 22.48 -0.36 -3.39
C MET A 149 21.52 0.82 -3.27
N ALA A 150 21.59 1.79 -4.19
CA ALA A 150 20.67 2.93 -4.21
C ALA A 150 19.19 2.50 -4.39
N ALA A 151 18.91 1.42 -5.12
CA ALA A 151 17.56 0.87 -5.24
C ALA A 151 17.08 0.13 -3.98
N LEU A 152 18.00 -0.33 -3.12
CA LEU A 152 17.69 -1.03 -1.86
C LEU A 152 17.46 -0.07 -0.69
N VAL A 153 18.32 0.94 -0.53
CA VAL A 153 18.21 1.94 0.56
C VAL A 153 17.34 3.14 0.20
N GLY A 154 16.96 3.28 -1.07
CA GLY A 154 16.24 4.45 -1.58
C GLY A 154 17.21 5.57 -1.95
N GLY A 155 17.01 6.17 -3.13
CA GLY A 155 17.84 7.23 -3.69
C GLY A 155 17.67 8.60 -3.01
N GLY A 156 17.64 8.64 -1.68
CA GLY A 156 17.73 9.88 -0.90
C GLY A 156 19.16 10.41 -0.89
N CYS A 157 19.75 10.63 -2.07
CA CYS A 157 21.01 11.35 -2.20
C CYS A 157 20.73 12.84 -2.03
N ASN A 158 20.82 13.33 -0.79
CA ASN A 158 21.19 14.72 -0.56
C ASN A 158 22.69 14.87 -0.86
N VAL A 159 23.05 14.80 -2.13
CA VAL A 159 24.35 15.30 -2.60
C VAL A 159 24.11 16.73 -3.06
N TRP A 160 24.12 17.63 -2.08
CA TRP A 160 24.45 19.04 -2.29
C TRP A 160 25.84 19.23 -1.69
N GLU A 161 26.87 19.05 -2.51
CA GLU A 161 28.20 19.63 -2.37
C GLU A 161 28.88 19.63 -3.75
#